data_AF-A0A804M519-F1
#
_entry.id   AF-A0A804M519-F1
#
_cell.length_a   1.000
_cell.length_b   1.000
_cell.length_c   1.000
_cell.angle_alpha   90.00
_cell.angle_beta   90.00
_cell.angle_gamma   90.00
#
_symmetry.space_group_name_H-M   'P 1'
#
loop_
_entity.id
_entity.type
_entity.pdbx_description
1 polymer ?
#
loop_
_entity_poly.entity_id
_entity_poly.type
_entity_poly.pdbx_seq_one_letter_code
_entity_poly.pdbx_strand_id
1 'polypeptide(L)'
;MFTYRNIGRLLNCLQVLSAFACVALSLMRLWKHEFGSGGNMWPALLLFYTLALLEALLFLLEQAYWTWKFSFCKLLRHVSEDCQLGAIFDDIKMDLVTFAEDLILSHFLDEQLIGVRILEQFAMKVNSAGDTLRKVGTSPWSVERLVEMLNWKRPDEVEVRQLAAEVVCKLAGDGECQNALRLSAISGAIESVMSLLYTGRSAAVSGMHPQPNHAAGEGRDYDYLTLNLLGLSILEKLAKDQDNCGKISNARGLLAKIIDFTQTSKDLLGSQHVSDSAVSAVKCALQVVRMLVSTTGNTGHALRRGVAENVFAVYNMCGILRYGQRHKELQMLTIDVLTALALDDSGKEAIMGTGGLVKLLLSIFISAEERELGHGADEALAMLALESETGCAAILKRADVLQLVSALLDGDDARRLHAARVLWSLCACSGPEYRERLRVVTKLLPVVLGITQCLK
;
A
#
# COMPACT_ATOMS: atom_id res chain seq x y z
N MET A 1 21.13 -18.64 11.68
CA MET A 1 21.29 -17.17 11.66
C MET A 1 22.47 -16.74 10.76
N PHE A 2 22.55 -17.25 9.53
CA PHE A 2 23.54 -16.81 8.53
C PHE A 2 22.75 -16.20 7.36
N THR A 3 22.54 -14.89 7.46
CA THR A 3 21.75 -14.10 6.52
C THR A 3 22.47 -14.00 5.17
N TYR A 4 21.73 -14.22 4.07
CA TYR A 4 22.17 -14.10 2.67
C TYR A 4 23.02 -12.83 2.38
N ARG A 5 22.78 -11.74 3.12
CA ARG A 5 23.60 -10.52 3.09
C ARG A 5 25.07 -10.76 3.44
N ASN A 6 25.36 -11.68 4.36
CA ASN A 6 26.73 -12.08 4.68
C ASN A 6 27.33 -12.94 3.57
N ILE A 7 26.54 -13.78 2.89
CA ILE A 7 27.01 -14.61 1.77
C ILE A 7 27.34 -13.73 0.57
N GLY A 8 26.48 -12.76 0.21
CA GLY A 8 26.78 -11.80 -0.85
C GLY A 8 28.03 -10.95 -0.55
N ARG A 9 28.18 -10.49 0.70
CA ARG A 9 29.43 -9.83 1.13
C ARG A 9 30.63 -10.76 1.08
N LEU A 10 30.48 -12.02 1.45
CA LEU A 10 31.55 -13.03 1.38
C LEU A 10 31.97 -13.27 -0.07
N LEU A 11 31.01 -13.43 -0.97
CA LEU A 11 31.26 -13.63 -2.40
C LEU A 11 31.96 -12.41 -3.02
N ASN A 12 31.50 -11.20 -2.71
CA ASN A 12 32.16 -9.98 -3.18
C ASN A 12 33.58 -9.85 -2.59
N CYS A 13 33.75 -10.16 -1.29
CA CYS A 13 35.07 -10.19 -0.66
C CYS A 13 35.99 -11.23 -1.30
N LEU A 14 35.46 -12.40 -1.65
CA LEU A 14 36.19 -13.46 -2.35
C LEU A 14 36.60 -13.03 -3.77
N GLN A 15 35.70 -12.35 -4.49
CA GLN A 15 35.99 -11.80 -5.83
C GLN A 15 37.11 -10.76 -5.76
N VAL A 16 37.04 -9.82 -4.83
CA VAL A 16 38.09 -8.82 -4.61
C VAL A 16 39.42 -9.48 -4.24
N LEU A 17 39.41 -10.46 -3.32
CA LEU A 17 40.61 -11.23 -2.97
C LEU A 17 41.18 -11.99 -4.18
N SER A 18 40.31 -12.57 -5.01
CA SER A 18 40.74 -13.28 -6.23
C SER A 18 41.38 -12.33 -7.25
N ALA A 19 40.85 -11.11 -7.40
CA ALA A 19 41.41 -10.10 -8.28
C ALA A 19 42.80 -9.65 -7.78
N PHE A 20 42.95 -9.41 -6.47
CA PHE A 20 44.27 -9.12 -5.88
C PHE A 20 45.27 -10.27 -6.07
N ALA A 21 44.84 -11.52 -5.87
CA ALA A 21 45.69 -12.69 -6.11
C ALA A 21 46.09 -12.80 -7.59
N CYS A 22 45.16 -12.53 -8.52
CA CYS A 22 45.43 -12.52 -9.96
C CYS A 22 46.45 -11.45 -10.35
N VAL A 23 46.33 -10.24 -9.81
CA VAL A 23 47.31 -9.15 -9.99
C VAL A 23 48.68 -9.59 -9.45
N ALA A 24 48.74 -10.10 -8.22
CA ALA A 24 49.99 -10.51 -7.59
C ALA A 24 50.70 -11.65 -8.35
N LEU A 25 49.95 -12.68 -8.77
CA LEU A 25 50.49 -13.80 -9.54
C LEU A 25 50.96 -13.37 -10.93
N SER A 26 50.20 -12.51 -11.60
CA SER A 26 50.55 -12.00 -12.92
C SER A 26 51.81 -11.15 -12.84
N LEU A 27 51.90 -10.23 -11.88
CA LEU A 27 53.11 -9.43 -11.63
C LEU A 27 54.32 -10.30 -11.28
N MET A 28 54.15 -11.29 -10.40
CA MET A 28 55.24 -12.18 -9.99
C MET A 28 55.80 -12.97 -11.19
N ARG A 29 54.92 -13.50 -12.05
CA ARG A 29 55.34 -14.23 -13.25
C ARG A 29 55.96 -13.33 -14.31
N LEU A 30 55.40 -12.15 -14.53
CA LEU A 30 55.99 -11.13 -15.41
C LEU A 30 57.40 -10.73 -14.95
N TRP A 31 57.59 -10.57 -13.64
CA TRP A 31 58.88 -10.15 -13.10
C TRP A 31 59.95 -11.24 -13.15
N LYS A 32 59.59 -12.50 -12.89
CA LYS A 32 60.57 -13.61 -12.90
C LYS A 32 61.12 -13.93 -14.30
N HIS A 33 60.47 -13.52 -15.39
CA HIS A 33 60.87 -13.80 -16.77
C HIS A 33 61.23 -15.27 -17.08
N GLU A 34 60.85 -16.23 -16.22
CA GLU A 34 61.06 -17.67 -16.42
C GLU A 34 59.97 -18.23 -17.35
N PHE A 35 59.98 -17.77 -18.59
CA PHE A 35 59.17 -18.37 -19.64
C PHE A 35 60.09 -19.32 -20.41
N GLY A 36 59.82 -20.62 -20.29
CA GLY A 36 60.66 -21.68 -20.83
C GLY A 36 61.04 -21.50 -22.31
N SER A 37 62.16 -22.11 -22.68
CA SER A 37 62.73 -22.04 -24.03
C SER A 37 61.88 -22.83 -25.03
N GLY A 38 60.81 -22.22 -25.50
CA GLY A 38 60.02 -22.68 -26.65
C GLY A 38 59.70 -21.48 -27.53
N GLY A 39 59.98 -21.55 -28.84
CA GLY A 39 59.96 -20.40 -29.76
C GLY A 39 58.69 -19.56 -29.76
N ASN A 40 57.54 -20.13 -29.36
CA ASN A 40 56.26 -19.43 -29.26
C ASN A 40 55.72 -19.30 -27.82
N MET A 41 56.40 -19.87 -26.83
CA MET A 41 55.89 -19.96 -25.45
C MET A 41 56.05 -18.64 -24.70
N TRP A 42 57.18 -17.96 -24.93
CA TRP A 42 57.50 -16.67 -24.32
C TRP A 42 56.49 -15.56 -24.68
N PRO A 43 56.20 -15.26 -25.97
CA PRO A 43 55.25 -14.22 -26.31
C PRO A 43 53.82 -14.56 -25.89
N ALA A 44 53.42 -15.84 -25.95
CA ALA A 44 52.08 -16.27 -25.55
C ALA A 44 51.84 -16.10 -24.03
N LEU A 45 52.79 -16.51 -23.20
CA LEU A 45 52.69 -16.34 -21.75
C LEU A 45 52.77 -14.87 -21.35
N LEU A 46 53.60 -14.07 -22.02
CA LEU A 46 53.64 -12.63 -21.80
C LEU A 46 52.27 -12.00 -22.07
N LEU A 47 51.66 -12.28 -23.23
CA LEU A 47 50.31 -11.81 -23.57
C LEU A 47 49.25 -12.25 -22.56
N PHE A 48 49.30 -13.51 -22.11
CA PHE A 48 48.34 -14.03 -21.16
C PHE A 48 48.40 -13.29 -19.81
N TYR A 49 49.60 -13.15 -19.22
CA TYR A 49 49.72 -12.47 -17.92
C TYR A 49 49.50 -10.97 -18.01
N THR A 50 49.85 -10.32 -19.12
CA THR A 50 49.53 -8.89 -19.29
C THR A 50 48.02 -8.68 -19.41
N LEU A 51 47.30 -9.53 -20.16
CA LEU A 51 45.84 -9.44 -20.28
C LEU A 51 45.15 -9.72 -18.93
N ALA A 52 45.55 -10.79 -18.24
CA ALA A 52 45.00 -11.13 -16.92
C ALA A 52 45.27 -10.04 -15.88
N LEU A 53 46.46 -9.43 -15.92
CA LEU A 53 46.81 -8.28 -15.09
C LEU A 53 45.94 -7.07 -15.42
N LEU A 54 45.75 -6.77 -16.70
CA LEU A 54 44.94 -5.64 -17.16
C LEU A 54 43.48 -5.80 -16.71
N GLU A 55 42.88 -6.97 -16.93
CA GLU A 55 41.49 -7.26 -16.57
C GLU A 55 41.27 -7.19 -15.06
N ALA A 56 42.17 -7.77 -14.26
CA ALA A 56 42.08 -7.73 -12.81
C ALA A 56 42.30 -6.31 -12.24
N LEU A 57 43.22 -5.53 -12.83
CA LEU A 57 43.42 -4.12 -12.45
C LEU A 57 42.20 -3.26 -12.80
N LEU A 58 41.58 -3.50 -13.97
CA LEU A 58 40.40 -2.76 -14.40
C LEU A 58 39.22 -3.01 -13.47
N PHE A 59 38.98 -4.28 -13.08
CA PHE A 59 37.96 -4.65 -12.09
C PHE A 59 38.21 -4.00 -10.72
N LEU A 60 39.47 -4.00 -10.24
CA LEU A 60 39.81 -3.34 -8.97
C LEU A 60 39.65 -1.83 -9.03
N LEU A 61 40.02 -1.20 -10.15
CA LEU A 61 39.83 0.24 -10.39
C LEU A 61 38.35 0.61 -10.36
N GLU A 62 37.50 -0.18 -11.01
CA GLU A 62 36.06 0.02 -11.01
C GLU A 62 35.49 -0.09 -9.59
N GLN A 63 35.83 -1.17 -8.85
CA GLN A 63 35.38 -1.34 -7.47
C GLN A 63 35.87 -0.21 -6.55
N ALA A 64 37.13 0.21 -6.71
CA ALA A 64 37.71 1.33 -5.95
C ALA A 64 37.02 2.66 -6.29
N TYR A 65 36.71 2.90 -7.57
CA TYR A 65 35.97 4.08 -8.00
C TYR A 65 34.58 4.11 -7.36
N TRP A 66 33.84 3.01 -7.36
CA TRP A 66 32.52 2.93 -6.77
C TRP A 66 32.53 3.09 -5.25
N THR A 67 33.45 2.43 -4.55
CA THR A 67 33.60 2.59 -3.10
C THR A 67 34.01 4.00 -2.71
N TRP A 68 34.96 4.60 -3.44
CA TRP A 68 35.36 5.99 -3.23
C TRP A 68 34.21 6.95 -3.49
N LYS A 69 33.48 6.80 -4.59
CA LYS A 69 32.34 7.64 -4.93
C LYS A 69 31.23 7.57 -3.87
N PHE A 70 30.85 6.38 -3.41
CA PHE A 70 29.85 6.23 -2.35
C PHE A 70 30.32 6.80 -1.01
N SER A 71 31.59 6.58 -0.65
CA SER A 71 32.16 7.11 0.58
C SER A 71 32.24 8.64 0.53
N PHE A 72 32.59 9.20 -0.64
CA PHE A 72 32.61 10.64 -0.89
C PHE A 72 31.20 11.24 -0.83
N CYS A 73 30.17 10.58 -1.41
CA CYS A 73 28.77 10.99 -1.26
C CYS A 73 28.36 11.04 0.22
N LYS A 74 28.75 10.04 1.01
CA LYS A 74 28.45 9.99 2.44
C LYS A 74 29.17 11.10 3.22
N LEU A 75 30.42 11.40 2.87
CA LEU A 75 31.25 12.45 3.47
C LEU A 75 30.75 13.85 3.10
N LEU A 76 30.50 14.12 1.81
CA LEU A 76 29.91 15.38 1.33
C LEU A 76 28.61 15.69 2.08
N ARG A 77 27.78 14.66 2.29
CA ARG A 77 26.53 14.81 3.03
C ARG A 77 26.75 15.16 4.50
N HIS A 78 27.68 14.49 5.19
CA HIS A 78 27.93 14.77 6.61
C HIS A 78 28.44 16.20 6.81
N VAL A 79 29.39 16.62 5.96
CA VAL A 79 29.92 18.00 5.98
C VAL A 79 28.84 19.01 5.59
N SER A 80 27.91 18.66 4.70
CA SER A 80 26.79 19.54 4.32
C SER A 80 25.78 19.76 5.46
N GLU A 81 25.54 18.72 6.27
CA GLU A 81 24.64 18.80 7.43
C GLU A 81 25.22 19.71 8.53
N ASP A 82 26.55 19.70 8.68
CA ASP A 82 27.23 20.51 9.69
C ASP A 82 27.46 21.98 9.26
N CYS A 83 27.53 22.27 7.95
CA CYS A 83 28.01 23.58 7.47
C CYS A 83 26.99 24.49 6.75
N GLN A 84 25.70 24.14 6.64
CA GLN A 84 24.65 25.01 6.05
C GLN A 84 24.99 25.65 4.67
N LEU A 85 25.77 24.99 3.81
CA LEU A 85 26.05 25.48 2.45
C LEU A 85 24.89 25.14 1.50
N GLY A 86 23.84 25.98 1.48
CA GLY A 86 22.62 25.74 0.70
C GLY A 86 22.84 25.66 -0.83
N ALA A 87 23.43 26.70 -1.43
CA ALA A 87 23.44 26.82 -2.90
C ALA A 87 24.32 25.78 -3.63
N ILE A 88 25.55 25.57 -3.17
CA ILE A 88 26.46 24.58 -3.79
C ILE A 88 25.91 23.16 -3.61
N PHE A 89 25.27 22.89 -2.47
CA PHE A 89 24.67 21.59 -2.22
C PHE A 89 23.44 21.35 -3.08
N ASP A 90 22.64 22.37 -3.39
CA ASP A 90 21.51 22.25 -4.31
C ASP A 90 21.96 21.86 -5.73
N ASP A 91 23.03 22.46 -6.24
CA ASP A 91 23.61 22.09 -7.54
C ASP A 91 24.15 20.65 -7.51
N ILE A 92 24.96 20.29 -6.52
CA ILE A 92 25.50 18.92 -6.35
C ILE A 92 24.36 17.90 -6.20
N LYS A 93 23.30 18.26 -5.48
CA LYS A 93 22.10 17.44 -5.32
C LYS A 93 21.41 17.21 -6.66
N MET A 94 21.22 18.26 -7.47
CA MET A 94 20.59 18.12 -8.80
C MET A 94 21.43 17.29 -9.76
N ASP A 95 22.75 17.46 -9.74
CA ASP A 95 23.67 16.62 -10.51
C ASP A 95 23.58 15.17 -10.06
N LEU A 96 23.46 14.92 -8.75
CA LEU A 96 23.37 13.58 -8.20
C LEU A 96 22.02 12.91 -8.50
N VAL A 97 20.91 13.66 -8.51
CA VAL A 97 19.60 13.16 -8.96
C VAL A 97 19.65 12.82 -10.45
N THR A 98 20.23 13.69 -11.28
CA THR A 98 20.38 13.43 -12.73
C THR A 98 21.25 12.21 -12.98
N PHE A 99 22.37 12.07 -12.27
CA PHE A 99 23.21 10.88 -12.32
C PHE A 99 22.45 9.62 -11.88
N ALA A 100 21.59 9.71 -10.87
CA ALA A 100 20.76 8.59 -10.45
C ALA A 100 19.70 8.22 -11.51
N GLU A 101 19.13 9.20 -12.22
CA GLU A 101 18.23 8.97 -13.36
C GLU A 101 18.96 8.19 -14.48
N ASP A 102 20.20 8.53 -14.80
CA ASP A 102 20.99 7.77 -15.78
C ASP A 102 21.25 6.33 -15.31
N LEU A 103 21.57 6.15 -14.02
CA LEU A 103 21.84 4.84 -13.43
C LEU A 103 20.61 3.92 -13.42
N ILE A 104 19.42 4.42 -13.10
CA ILE A 104 18.21 3.60 -13.12
C ILE A 104 17.86 3.15 -14.55
N LEU A 105 18.26 3.92 -15.56
CA LEU A 105 18.02 3.60 -16.98
C LEU A 105 19.05 2.64 -17.58
N SER A 106 20.15 2.37 -16.86
CA SER A 106 21.20 1.43 -17.29
C SER A 106 20.68 -0.01 -17.45
N HIS A 107 21.52 -0.87 -18.02
CA HIS A 107 21.25 -2.30 -18.16
C HIS A 107 21.82 -3.16 -17.03
N PHE A 108 22.59 -2.57 -16.12
CA PHE A 108 23.29 -3.29 -15.06
C PHE A 108 22.54 -3.17 -13.74
N LEU A 109 22.23 -4.30 -13.11
CA LEU A 109 21.46 -4.34 -11.86
C LEU A 109 22.16 -3.57 -10.72
N ASP A 110 23.49 -3.62 -10.67
CA ASP A 110 24.27 -2.92 -9.64
C ASP A 110 24.17 -1.39 -9.81
N GLU A 111 24.24 -0.90 -11.04
CA GLU A 111 24.04 0.52 -11.36
C GLU A 111 22.61 0.95 -11.02
N GLN A 112 21.61 0.17 -11.43
CA GLN A 112 20.20 0.42 -11.11
C GLN A 112 19.97 0.49 -9.60
N LEU A 113 20.55 -0.44 -8.83
CA LEU A 113 20.45 -0.45 -7.38
C LEU A 113 21.05 0.82 -6.76
N ILE A 114 22.21 1.26 -7.26
CA ILE A 114 22.83 2.50 -6.80
C ILE A 114 21.94 3.70 -7.13
N GLY A 115 21.42 3.76 -8.36
CA GLY A 115 20.51 4.83 -8.80
C GLY A 115 19.27 4.93 -7.93
N VAL A 116 18.55 3.82 -7.73
CA VAL A 116 17.34 3.81 -6.91
C VAL A 116 17.64 4.14 -5.45
N ARG A 117 18.75 3.66 -4.87
CA ARG A 117 19.15 4.03 -3.50
C ARG A 117 19.40 5.52 -3.34
N ILE A 118 20.03 6.16 -4.33
CA ILE A 118 20.25 7.61 -4.31
C ILE A 118 18.89 8.32 -4.33
N LEU A 119 17.99 7.92 -5.25
CA LEU A 119 16.65 8.52 -5.35
C LEU A 119 15.84 8.34 -4.07
N GLU A 120 15.85 7.15 -3.47
CA GLU A 120 15.18 6.84 -2.21
C GLU A 120 15.66 7.76 -1.08
N GLN A 121 16.98 7.87 -0.88
CA GLN A 121 17.54 8.72 0.17
C GLN A 121 17.12 10.19 0.04
N PHE A 122 17.04 10.71 -1.18
CA PHE A 122 16.60 12.09 -1.41
C PHE A 122 15.08 12.27 -1.32
N ALA A 123 14.31 11.27 -1.75
CA ALA A 123 12.85 11.25 -1.68
C ALA A 123 12.32 11.13 -0.24
N MET A 124 13.07 10.47 0.65
CA MET A 124 12.66 10.30 2.05
C MET A 124 13.06 11.47 2.97
N LYS A 125 13.99 12.33 2.54
CA LYS A 125 14.49 13.44 3.35
C LYS A 125 13.60 14.68 3.21
N VAL A 126 13.03 15.14 4.34
CA VAL A 126 11.98 16.18 4.41
C VAL A 126 12.31 17.45 3.62
N ASN A 127 13.54 17.95 3.71
CA ASN A 127 13.93 19.23 3.10
C ASN A 127 14.23 19.11 1.59
N SER A 128 14.43 17.90 1.08
CA SER A 128 14.87 17.67 -0.31
C SER A 128 13.86 16.94 -1.17
N ALA A 129 12.89 16.25 -0.56
CA ALA A 129 11.95 15.39 -1.24
C ALA A 129 11.20 16.11 -2.37
N GLY A 130 10.76 17.35 -2.14
CA GLY A 130 9.98 18.12 -3.11
C GLY A 130 10.68 18.27 -4.46
N ASP A 131 11.91 18.78 -4.49
CA ASP A 131 12.62 18.99 -5.76
C ASP A 131 12.99 17.69 -6.46
N THR A 132 13.43 16.68 -5.70
CA THR A 132 13.79 15.38 -6.26
C THR A 132 12.57 14.71 -6.88
N LEU A 133 11.43 14.66 -6.17
CA LEU A 133 10.20 14.06 -6.66
C LEU A 133 9.60 14.85 -7.83
N ARG A 134 9.74 16.19 -7.82
CA ARG A 134 9.34 17.03 -8.97
C ARG A 134 10.18 16.72 -10.20
N LYS A 135 11.51 16.64 -10.06
CA LYS A 135 12.44 16.34 -11.15
C LYS A 135 12.19 14.95 -11.73
N VAL A 136 12.25 13.91 -10.89
CA VAL A 136 12.01 12.51 -11.30
C VAL A 136 10.61 12.36 -11.88
N GLY A 137 9.58 12.94 -11.25
CA GLY A 137 8.21 12.91 -11.73
C GLY A 137 7.94 13.68 -13.03
N THR A 138 8.88 14.52 -13.48
CA THR A 138 8.82 15.18 -14.80
C THR A 138 9.53 14.41 -15.91
N SER A 139 10.31 13.39 -15.58
CA SER A 139 10.97 12.52 -16.55
C SER A 139 10.12 11.26 -16.79
N PRO A 140 9.44 11.13 -17.95
CA PRO A 140 8.60 9.96 -18.22
C PRO A 140 9.40 8.65 -18.15
N TRP A 141 10.62 8.65 -18.68
CA TRP A 141 11.52 7.50 -18.68
C TRP A 141 11.89 7.04 -17.28
N SER A 142 12.18 7.99 -16.39
CA SER A 142 12.54 7.68 -15.00
C SER A 142 11.35 7.07 -14.25
N VAL A 143 10.15 7.64 -14.42
CA VAL A 143 8.94 7.12 -13.77
C VAL A 143 8.54 5.76 -14.35
N GLU A 144 8.54 5.59 -15.68
CA GLU A 144 8.25 4.32 -16.35
C GLU A 144 9.19 3.22 -15.88
N ARG A 145 10.50 3.51 -15.79
CA ARG A 145 11.49 2.56 -15.30
C ARG A 145 11.26 2.18 -13.84
N LEU A 146 11.00 3.15 -12.96
CA LEU A 146 10.69 2.87 -11.56
C LEU A 146 9.42 2.03 -11.41
N VAL A 147 8.41 2.27 -12.23
CA VAL A 147 7.17 1.46 -12.29
C VAL A 147 7.44 0.06 -12.82
N GLU A 148 8.29 -0.08 -13.84
CA GLU A 148 8.71 -1.38 -14.38
C GLU A 148 9.43 -2.22 -13.32
N MET A 149 10.32 -1.60 -12.54
CA MET A 149 11.05 -2.23 -11.43
C MET A 149 10.11 -2.85 -10.38
N LEU A 150 8.88 -2.36 -10.23
CA LEU A 150 7.90 -2.94 -9.31
C LEU A 150 7.46 -4.33 -9.73
N ASN A 151 7.51 -4.66 -11.02
CA ASN A 151 7.11 -5.95 -11.57
C ASN A 151 8.26 -6.95 -11.68
N TRP A 152 9.47 -6.58 -11.22
CA TRP A 152 10.63 -7.45 -11.20
C TRP A 152 10.46 -8.58 -10.19
N LYS A 153 10.97 -9.77 -10.50
CA LYS A 153 10.64 -11.01 -9.74
C LYS A 153 11.86 -11.86 -9.41
N ARG A 154 13.05 -11.53 -9.93
CA ARG A 154 14.22 -12.35 -9.69
C ARG A 154 14.73 -12.16 -8.25
N PRO A 155 15.33 -13.19 -7.63
CA PRO A 155 15.80 -13.11 -6.24
C PRO A 155 16.87 -12.03 -5.99
N ASP A 156 17.64 -11.66 -7.01
CA ASP A 156 18.64 -10.59 -7.00
C ASP A 156 18.02 -9.19 -7.11
N GLU A 157 16.79 -9.07 -7.63
CA GLU A 157 16.10 -7.80 -7.87
C GLU A 157 15.26 -7.31 -6.68
N VAL A 158 15.11 -8.13 -5.63
CA VAL A 158 14.20 -7.86 -4.50
C VAL A 158 14.47 -6.52 -3.84
N GLU A 159 15.75 -6.20 -3.65
CA GLU A 159 16.14 -4.94 -3.01
C GLU A 159 15.82 -3.73 -3.89
N VAL A 160 16.15 -3.79 -5.19
CA VAL A 160 15.82 -2.73 -6.16
C VAL A 160 14.32 -2.52 -6.22
N ARG A 161 13.55 -3.62 -6.29
CA ARG A 161 12.09 -3.60 -6.33
C ARG A 161 11.49 -2.90 -5.11
N GLN A 162 11.96 -3.22 -3.90
CA GLN A 162 11.47 -2.59 -2.69
C GLN A 162 11.78 -1.10 -2.66
N LEU A 163 13.03 -0.72 -2.93
CA LEU A 163 13.44 0.69 -2.94
C LEU A 163 12.70 1.49 -4.04
N ALA A 164 12.47 0.87 -5.20
CA ALA A 164 11.67 1.49 -6.26
C ALA A 164 10.22 1.71 -5.80
N ALA A 165 9.62 0.74 -5.09
CA ALA A 165 8.28 0.89 -4.51
C ALA A 165 8.23 2.02 -3.47
N GLU A 166 9.27 2.19 -2.67
CA GLU A 166 9.41 3.30 -1.72
C GLU A 166 9.45 4.67 -2.43
N VAL A 167 10.26 4.79 -3.49
CA VAL A 167 10.32 6.01 -4.32
C VAL A 167 8.98 6.28 -5.01
N VAL A 168 8.37 5.26 -5.62
CA VAL A 168 7.06 5.38 -6.29
C VAL A 168 5.96 5.77 -5.31
N CYS A 169 5.98 5.23 -4.09
CA CYS A 169 5.06 5.63 -3.02
C CYS A 169 5.20 7.11 -2.66
N LYS A 170 6.43 7.64 -2.64
CA LYS A 170 6.66 9.08 -2.45
C LYS A 170 6.25 9.91 -3.67
N LEU A 171 6.46 9.42 -4.89
CA LEU A 171 6.00 10.08 -6.11
C LEU A 171 4.47 10.17 -6.20
N ALA A 172 3.75 9.15 -5.72
CA ALA A 172 2.28 9.14 -5.71
C ALA A 172 1.69 10.21 -4.77
N GLY A 173 2.47 10.70 -3.80
CA GLY A 173 2.19 11.92 -3.03
C GLY A 173 1.92 11.70 -1.53
N ASP A 174 2.65 12.46 -0.70
CA ASP A 174 2.38 12.71 0.74
C ASP A 174 2.31 14.22 1.05
N GLY A 175 2.17 15.08 0.03
CA GLY A 175 2.26 16.54 0.19
C GLY A 175 2.19 17.31 -1.14
N GLU A 176 3.09 18.27 -1.34
CA GLU A 176 3.10 19.24 -2.45
C GLU A 176 3.33 18.63 -3.85
N CYS A 177 3.89 17.43 -3.94
CA CYS A 177 4.15 16.75 -5.22
C CYS A 177 3.00 15.78 -5.57
N GLN A 178 2.13 16.21 -6.49
CA GLN A 178 1.00 15.42 -6.99
C GLN A 178 1.34 14.77 -8.35
N ASN A 179 2.27 13.81 -8.39
CA ASN A 179 2.55 13.05 -9.62
C ASN A 179 1.60 11.85 -9.80
N ALA A 180 0.58 11.69 -8.96
CA ALA A 180 -0.40 10.60 -9.02
C ALA A 180 -1.04 10.46 -10.41
N LEU A 181 -1.41 11.58 -11.04
CA LEU A 181 -1.98 11.61 -12.39
C LEU A 181 -1.00 11.11 -13.46
N ARG A 182 0.30 11.43 -13.33
CA ARG A 182 1.33 10.97 -14.26
C ARG A 182 1.65 9.50 -14.06
N LEU A 183 1.74 9.07 -12.79
CA LEU A 183 1.96 7.68 -12.44
C LEU A 183 0.84 6.79 -12.98
N SER A 184 -0.42 7.22 -12.85
CA SER A 184 -1.57 6.47 -13.36
C SER A 184 -1.76 6.56 -14.87
N ALA A 185 -1.08 7.50 -15.54
CA ALA A 185 -1.09 7.62 -16.99
C ALA A 185 -0.14 6.62 -17.66
N ILE A 186 0.87 6.12 -16.94
CA ILE A 186 1.77 5.09 -17.43
C ILE A 186 1.00 3.79 -17.64
N SER A 187 1.10 3.25 -18.85
CA SER A 187 0.48 1.98 -19.20
C SER A 187 1.04 0.85 -18.34
N GLY A 188 0.16 0.06 -17.73
CA GLY A 188 0.55 -1.05 -16.86
C GLY A 188 0.97 -0.64 -15.44
N ALA A 189 0.92 0.65 -15.07
CA ALA A 189 1.38 1.08 -13.75
C ALA A 189 0.57 0.48 -12.59
N ILE A 190 -0.75 0.37 -12.76
CA ILE A 190 -1.62 -0.22 -11.75
C ILE A 190 -1.37 -1.72 -11.62
N GLU A 191 -1.11 -2.42 -12.72
CA GLU A 191 -0.71 -3.83 -12.74
C GLU A 191 0.66 -4.05 -12.09
N SER A 192 1.61 -3.14 -12.33
CA SER A 192 2.91 -3.14 -11.67
C SER A 192 2.78 -2.95 -10.15
N VAL A 193 1.94 -2.02 -9.70
CA VAL A 193 1.63 -1.85 -8.26
C VAL A 193 0.91 -3.08 -7.70
N MET A 194 -0.05 -3.65 -8.45
CA MET A 194 -0.73 -4.90 -8.06
C MET A 194 0.25 -6.06 -7.88
N SER A 195 1.35 -6.08 -8.62
CA SER A 195 2.37 -7.13 -8.50
C SER A 195 3.08 -7.12 -7.14
N LEU A 196 3.04 -5.99 -6.40
CA LEU A 196 3.57 -5.87 -5.04
C LEU A 196 2.64 -6.53 -4.01
N LEU A 197 1.38 -6.78 -4.36
CA LEU A 197 0.36 -7.32 -3.47
C LEU A 197 0.34 -8.86 -3.50
N TYR A 198 0.85 -9.47 -2.44
CA TYR A 198 0.88 -10.92 -2.22
C TYR A 198 -0.08 -11.31 -1.11
N THR A 199 -1.21 -11.91 -1.51
CA THR A 199 -2.08 -12.67 -0.62
C THR A 199 -1.66 -14.13 -0.72
N GLY A 200 -1.41 -14.82 0.40
CA GLY A 200 -0.85 -16.19 0.44
C GLY A 200 -1.61 -17.28 -0.35
N ARG A 201 -2.71 -16.93 -1.02
CA ARG A 201 -3.45 -17.76 -1.98
C ARG A 201 -2.98 -17.64 -3.43
N SER A 202 -2.33 -16.55 -3.84
CA SER A 202 -1.99 -16.33 -5.26
C SER A 202 -0.91 -17.29 -5.77
N ALA A 203 -0.10 -17.87 -4.88
CA ALA A 203 0.87 -18.91 -5.22
C ALA A 203 0.22 -20.26 -5.59
N ALA A 204 -1.02 -20.53 -5.19
CA ALA A 204 -1.70 -21.79 -5.49
C ALA A 204 -2.41 -21.81 -6.86
N VAL A 205 -2.69 -20.63 -7.45
CA VAL A 205 -3.50 -20.49 -8.67
C VAL A 205 -2.66 -20.20 -9.91
N SER A 206 -1.47 -19.61 -9.77
CA SER A 206 -0.48 -19.65 -10.85
C SER A 206 0.10 -21.06 -10.84
N GLY A 207 -0.17 -21.87 -11.88
CA GLY A 207 0.21 -23.28 -12.01
C GLY A 207 1.71 -23.59 -12.04
N MET A 208 2.52 -22.86 -11.28
CA MET A 208 3.84 -23.30 -10.88
C MET A 208 3.65 -24.33 -9.76
N HIS A 209 3.60 -25.59 -10.17
CA HIS A 209 3.73 -26.74 -9.28
C HIS A 209 4.63 -26.41 -8.08
N PRO A 210 4.16 -26.56 -6.82
CA PRO A 210 5.10 -26.89 -5.76
C PRO A 210 5.62 -28.28 -6.15
N GLN A 211 6.84 -28.33 -6.70
CA GLN A 211 7.51 -29.61 -6.87
C GLN A 211 7.53 -30.30 -5.49
N PRO A 212 7.01 -31.53 -5.35
CA PRO A 212 6.87 -32.19 -4.07
C PRO A 212 8.20 -32.80 -3.58
N ASN A 213 9.33 -32.10 -3.79
CA ASN A 213 10.68 -32.61 -3.50
C ASN A 213 11.67 -31.53 -3.00
N HIS A 214 11.19 -30.46 -2.37
CA HIS A 214 12.06 -29.66 -1.51
C HIS A 214 11.76 -29.98 -0.05
N ALA A 215 12.73 -30.65 0.56
CA ALA A 215 12.79 -30.97 1.98
C ALA A 215 12.36 -29.77 2.83
N ALA A 216 11.69 -30.07 3.93
CA ALA A 216 11.39 -29.13 5.02
C ALA A 216 12.65 -28.30 5.36
N GLY A 217 12.72 -27.09 4.84
CA GLY A 217 13.88 -26.22 5.00
C GLY A 217 13.82 -25.01 4.06
N GLU A 218 13.78 -23.82 4.65
CA GLU A 218 14.14 -22.54 4.00
C GLU A 218 13.15 -21.92 3.00
N GLY A 219 11.88 -21.82 3.39
CA GLY A 219 11.07 -20.68 2.94
C GLY A 219 11.60 -19.41 3.59
N ARG A 220 12.56 -18.74 2.94
CA ARG A 220 13.07 -17.44 3.38
C ARG A 220 11.89 -16.49 3.56
N ASP A 221 11.86 -15.80 4.70
CA ASP A 221 10.88 -14.78 5.07
C ASP A 221 11.09 -13.58 4.14
N TYR A 222 10.61 -13.70 2.90
CA TYR A 222 10.50 -12.59 1.97
C TYR A 222 9.53 -11.62 2.62
N ASP A 223 9.96 -10.37 2.82
CA ASP A 223 9.16 -9.35 3.50
C ASP A 223 8.05 -8.83 2.57
N TYR A 224 7.14 -9.75 2.24
CA TYR A 224 5.92 -9.48 1.52
C TYR A 224 5.07 -8.45 2.24
N LEU A 225 5.21 -8.35 3.57
CA LEU A 225 4.45 -7.40 4.37
C LEU A 225 4.84 -5.96 4.02
N THR A 226 6.13 -5.64 3.95
CA THR A 226 6.61 -4.32 3.53
C THR A 226 6.16 -3.99 2.10
N LEU A 227 6.28 -4.93 1.16
CA LEU A 227 5.82 -4.72 -0.22
C LEU A 227 4.30 -4.57 -0.33
N ASN A 228 3.53 -5.33 0.45
CA ASN A 228 2.09 -5.23 0.52
C ASN A 228 1.67 -3.85 1.04
N LEU A 229 2.30 -3.37 2.11
CA LEU A 229 2.05 -2.04 2.65
C LEU A 229 2.36 -0.96 1.62
N LEU A 230 3.52 -1.03 0.96
CA LEU A 230 3.89 -0.08 -0.10
C LEU A 230 2.88 -0.11 -1.25
N GLY A 231 2.50 -1.30 -1.72
CA GLY A 231 1.52 -1.45 -2.79
C GLY A 231 0.15 -0.85 -2.43
N LEU A 232 -0.34 -1.12 -1.21
CA LEU A 232 -1.60 -0.56 -0.71
C LEU A 232 -1.51 0.95 -0.53
N SER A 233 -0.41 1.48 0.01
CA SER A 233 -0.20 2.92 0.15
C SER A 233 -0.11 3.64 -1.20
N ILE A 234 0.52 3.04 -2.21
CA ILE A 234 0.52 3.61 -3.58
C ILE A 234 -0.91 3.66 -4.12
N LEU A 235 -1.68 2.58 -4.00
CA LEU A 235 -3.07 2.54 -4.44
C LEU A 235 -3.94 3.55 -3.69
N GLU A 236 -3.75 3.72 -2.39
CA GLU A 236 -4.45 4.70 -1.57
C GLU A 236 -4.17 6.11 -2.08
N LYS A 237 -2.91 6.43 -2.38
CA LYS A 237 -2.52 7.74 -2.91
C LYS A 237 -3.10 7.99 -4.31
N LEU A 238 -3.12 6.96 -5.17
CA LEU A 238 -3.71 7.06 -6.50
C LEU A 238 -5.24 7.25 -6.44
N ALA A 239 -5.93 6.53 -5.55
CA ALA A 239 -7.38 6.55 -5.41
C ALA A 239 -7.95 7.86 -4.82
N LYS A 240 -7.10 8.78 -4.33
CA LYS A 240 -7.54 10.14 -3.96
C LYS A 240 -8.11 10.90 -5.15
N ASP A 241 -7.69 10.57 -6.36
CA ASP A 241 -8.24 11.11 -7.60
C ASP A 241 -9.35 10.18 -8.14
N GLN A 242 -10.54 10.73 -8.37
CA GLN A 242 -11.69 9.92 -8.82
C GLN A 242 -11.49 9.30 -10.21
N ASP A 243 -10.70 9.92 -11.09
CA ASP A 243 -10.43 9.36 -12.42
C ASP A 243 -9.56 8.10 -12.32
N ASN A 244 -8.67 8.06 -11.32
CA ASN A 244 -7.84 6.90 -11.05
C ASN A 244 -8.63 5.73 -10.47
N CYS A 245 -9.70 5.98 -9.71
CA CYS A 245 -10.57 4.92 -9.18
C CYS A 245 -11.13 4.04 -10.32
N GLY A 246 -11.51 4.64 -11.45
CA GLY A 246 -11.95 3.89 -12.63
C GLY A 246 -10.85 3.00 -13.22
N LYS A 247 -9.62 3.50 -13.30
CA LYS A 247 -8.47 2.71 -13.77
C LYS A 247 -8.16 1.56 -12.81
N ILE A 248 -8.22 1.79 -11.50
CA ILE A 248 -8.04 0.77 -10.46
C ILE A 248 -9.13 -0.31 -10.57
N SER A 249 -10.37 0.09 -10.83
CA SER A 249 -11.49 -0.84 -11.06
C SER A 249 -11.27 -1.75 -12.26
N ASN A 250 -10.70 -1.20 -13.34
CA ASN A 250 -10.52 -1.93 -14.60
C ASN A 250 -9.36 -2.93 -14.56
N ALA A 251 -8.42 -2.77 -13.63
CA ALA A 251 -7.32 -3.70 -13.45
C ALA A 251 -7.83 -5.06 -12.92
N ARG A 252 -7.82 -6.07 -13.80
CA ARG A 252 -8.46 -7.37 -13.55
C ARG A 252 -7.94 -8.02 -12.27
N GLY A 253 -8.86 -8.31 -11.35
CA GLY A 253 -8.57 -8.99 -10.08
C GLY A 253 -8.01 -8.09 -8.98
N LEU A 254 -7.71 -6.81 -9.26
CA LEU A 254 -7.19 -5.88 -8.26
C LEU A 254 -8.16 -5.69 -7.10
N LEU A 255 -9.43 -5.43 -7.42
CA LEU A 255 -10.47 -5.19 -6.41
C LEU A 255 -10.61 -6.37 -5.45
N ALA A 256 -10.66 -7.60 -6.00
CA ALA A 256 -10.72 -8.81 -5.19
C ALA A 256 -9.48 -8.94 -4.29
N LYS A 257 -8.29 -8.62 -4.81
CA LYS A 257 -7.04 -8.69 -4.05
C LYS A 257 -6.98 -7.64 -2.93
N ILE A 258 -7.46 -6.42 -3.16
CA ILE A 258 -7.59 -5.39 -2.11
C ILE A 258 -8.57 -5.87 -1.02
N ILE A 259 -9.72 -6.45 -1.43
CA ILE A 259 -10.71 -6.99 -0.49
C ILE A 259 -10.12 -8.14 0.35
N ASP A 260 -9.27 -9.00 -0.21
CA ASP A 260 -8.59 -10.04 0.56
C ASP A 260 -7.75 -9.46 1.72
N PHE A 261 -7.14 -8.28 1.56
CA PHE A 261 -6.40 -7.59 2.64
C PHE A 261 -7.29 -7.00 3.73
N THR A 262 -8.61 -6.93 3.52
CA THR A 262 -9.57 -6.50 4.55
C THR A 262 -9.94 -7.64 5.51
N GLN A 263 -9.48 -8.87 5.26
CA GLN A 263 -9.78 -10.02 6.10
C GLN A 263 -9.18 -9.83 7.51
N THR A 264 -10.02 -9.98 8.52
CA THR A 264 -9.61 -9.92 9.92
C THR A 264 -10.05 -11.17 10.69
N SER A 265 -9.36 -11.45 11.80
CA SER A 265 -9.76 -12.47 12.76
C SER A 265 -9.86 -11.86 14.15
N LYS A 266 -10.57 -12.56 15.05
CA LYS A 266 -10.64 -12.17 16.46
C LYS A 266 -9.25 -12.07 17.09
N ASP A 267 -8.32 -12.92 16.67
CA ASP A 267 -6.96 -12.95 17.20
C ASP A 267 -6.13 -11.76 16.72
N LEU A 268 -6.28 -11.37 15.44
CA LEU A 268 -5.59 -10.22 14.86
C LEU A 268 -5.99 -8.90 15.52
N LEU A 269 -7.28 -8.70 15.77
CA LEU A 269 -7.80 -7.45 16.37
C LEU A 269 -7.86 -7.49 17.91
N GLY A 270 -7.81 -8.67 18.53
CA GLY A 270 -7.94 -8.84 19.97
C GLY A 270 -6.61 -8.83 20.73
N SER A 271 -5.54 -9.31 20.10
CA SER A 271 -4.24 -9.46 20.76
C SER A 271 -3.48 -8.13 20.84
N GLN A 272 -2.80 -7.91 21.96
CA GLN A 272 -2.04 -6.67 22.23
C GLN A 272 -0.64 -6.67 21.60
N HIS A 273 -0.26 -7.78 20.94
CA HIS A 273 1.09 -8.02 20.43
C HIS A 273 1.14 -8.41 18.94
N VAL A 274 0.01 -8.43 18.21
CA VAL A 274 0.03 -8.66 16.76
C VAL A 274 0.52 -7.40 16.04
N SER A 275 1.44 -7.59 15.10
CA SER A 275 2.27 -6.55 14.52
C SER A 275 1.42 -5.40 13.95
N ASP A 276 1.68 -4.18 14.41
CA ASP A 276 1.03 -2.94 13.97
C ASP A 276 0.99 -2.80 12.43
N SER A 277 1.93 -3.46 11.75
CA SER A 277 2.02 -3.59 10.30
C SER A 277 0.85 -4.35 9.65
N ALA A 278 0.33 -5.44 10.24
CA ALA A 278 -0.80 -6.17 9.67
C ALA A 278 -2.11 -5.37 9.81
N VAL A 279 -2.30 -4.72 10.96
CA VAL A 279 -3.42 -3.80 11.19
C VAL A 279 -3.34 -2.61 10.23
N SER A 280 -2.14 -2.09 9.99
CA SER A 280 -1.89 -1.02 9.02
C SER A 280 -2.21 -1.46 7.59
N ALA A 281 -1.93 -2.71 7.20
CA ALA A 281 -2.31 -3.23 5.90
C ALA A 281 -3.83 -3.29 5.73
N VAL A 282 -4.56 -3.77 6.75
CA VAL A 282 -6.04 -3.76 6.77
C VAL A 282 -6.55 -2.34 6.65
N LYS A 283 -5.96 -1.39 7.39
CA LYS A 283 -6.33 0.02 7.37
C LYS A 283 -6.16 0.63 5.98
N CYS A 284 -4.98 0.49 5.37
CA CYS A 284 -4.72 1.01 4.02
C CYS A 284 -5.64 0.36 2.99
N ALA A 285 -5.85 -0.96 3.04
CA ALA A 285 -6.77 -1.64 2.13
C ALA A 285 -8.20 -1.10 2.26
N LEU A 286 -8.67 -0.88 3.49
CA LEU A 286 -10.00 -0.33 3.76
C LEU A 286 -10.11 1.13 3.32
N GLN A 287 -9.06 1.94 3.46
CA GLN A 287 -9.01 3.31 2.93
C GLN A 287 -9.11 3.32 1.40
N VAL A 288 -8.43 2.41 0.70
CA VAL A 288 -8.58 2.24 -0.76
C VAL A 288 -10.02 1.89 -1.09
N VAL A 289 -10.61 0.89 -0.44
CA VAL A 289 -12.02 0.51 -0.66
C VAL A 289 -12.94 1.70 -0.44
N ARG A 290 -12.74 2.48 0.64
CA ARG A 290 -13.52 3.69 0.94
C ARG A 290 -13.46 4.68 -0.22
N MET A 291 -12.27 5.01 -0.72
CA MET A 291 -12.13 5.94 -1.85
C MET A 291 -12.82 5.42 -3.12
N LEU A 292 -12.72 4.12 -3.39
CA LEU A 292 -13.39 3.49 -4.53
C LEU A 292 -14.93 3.60 -4.41
N VAL A 293 -15.52 3.22 -3.28
CA VAL A 293 -16.99 3.24 -3.12
C VAL A 293 -17.57 4.66 -3.00
N SER A 294 -16.77 5.63 -2.54
CA SER A 294 -17.14 7.04 -2.48
C SER A 294 -16.99 7.78 -3.81
N THR A 295 -16.48 7.12 -4.86
CA THR A 295 -16.39 7.72 -6.20
C THR A 295 -17.79 8.07 -6.73
N THR A 296 -17.92 9.17 -7.47
CA THR A 296 -19.21 9.65 -7.98
C THR A 296 -19.48 9.18 -9.42
N GLY A 297 -20.72 9.38 -9.90
CA GLY A 297 -21.12 9.04 -11.27
C GLY A 297 -21.17 7.54 -11.57
N ASN A 298 -21.13 7.20 -12.87
CA ASN A 298 -21.25 5.82 -13.35
C ASN A 298 -20.11 4.92 -12.87
N THR A 299 -18.89 5.45 -12.80
CA THR A 299 -17.72 4.75 -12.27
C THR A 299 -17.93 4.38 -10.81
N GLY A 300 -18.42 5.32 -10.00
CA GLY A 300 -18.76 5.09 -8.61
C GLY A 300 -19.81 3.99 -8.41
N HIS A 301 -20.88 4.03 -9.21
CA HIS A 301 -21.92 3.01 -9.16
C HIS A 301 -21.41 1.62 -9.57
N ALA A 302 -20.56 1.53 -10.59
CA ALA A 302 -19.91 0.27 -10.97
C ALA A 302 -18.98 -0.27 -9.87
N LEU A 303 -18.22 0.61 -9.21
CA LEU A 303 -17.34 0.27 -8.09
C LEU A 303 -18.12 -0.22 -6.87
N ARG A 304 -19.18 0.50 -6.47
CA ARG A 304 -20.06 0.09 -5.36
C ARG A 304 -20.69 -1.27 -5.62
N ARG A 305 -21.21 -1.49 -6.82
CA ARG A 305 -21.72 -2.80 -7.25
C ARG A 305 -20.63 -3.88 -7.18
N GLY A 306 -19.45 -3.63 -7.74
CA GLY A 306 -18.36 -4.61 -7.75
C GLY A 306 -17.87 -5.00 -6.36
N VAL A 307 -17.86 -4.06 -5.41
CA VAL A 307 -17.55 -4.34 -4.00
C VAL A 307 -18.70 -5.12 -3.34
N ALA A 308 -19.96 -4.73 -3.58
CA ALA A 308 -21.14 -5.37 -3.00
C ALA A 308 -21.31 -6.83 -3.47
N GLU A 309 -21.02 -7.11 -4.74
CA GLU A 309 -21.09 -8.46 -5.33
C GLU A 309 -19.95 -9.37 -4.86
N ASN A 310 -18.89 -8.83 -4.25
CA ASN A 310 -17.83 -9.64 -3.67
C ASN A 310 -18.31 -10.26 -2.35
N VAL A 311 -18.50 -11.58 -2.36
CA VAL A 311 -18.97 -12.39 -1.23
C VAL A 311 -18.18 -12.15 0.07
N PHE A 312 -16.88 -11.84 -0.02
CA PHE A 312 -16.05 -11.63 1.16
C PHE A 312 -16.05 -10.19 1.68
N ALA A 313 -16.40 -9.19 0.88
CA ALA A 313 -16.27 -7.78 1.26
C ALA A 313 -17.12 -7.45 2.50
N VAL A 314 -18.42 -7.72 2.42
CA VAL A 314 -19.38 -7.45 3.50
C VAL A 314 -19.10 -8.34 4.73
N TYR A 315 -18.66 -9.57 4.51
CA TYR A 315 -18.26 -10.48 5.59
C TYR A 315 -17.03 -9.96 6.36
N ASN A 316 -16.00 -9.47 5.66
CA ASN A 316 -14.80 -8.91 6.27
C ASN A 316 -15.12 -7.66 7.11
N MET A 317 -15.98 -6.78 6.58
CA MET A 317 -16.50 -5.60 7.30
C MET A 317 -17.24 -6.01 8.59
N CYS A 318 -18.03 -7.08 8.54
CA CYS A 318 -18.70 -7.63 9.73
C CYS A 318 -17.69 -8.11 10.79
N GLY A 319 -16.58 -8.72 10.37
CA GLY A 319 -15.47 -9.09 11.26
C GLY A 319 -14.85 -7.88 11.95
N ILE A 320 -14.56 -6.82 11.20
CA ILE A 320 -13.96 -5.58 11.73
C ILE A 320 -14.91 -4.91 12.74
N LEU A 321 -16.19 -4.74 12.42
CA LEU A 321 -17.14 -4.14 13.36
C LEU A 321 -17.33 -4.98 14.64
N ARG A 322 -17.29 -6.31 14.52
CA ARG A 322 -17.49 -7.22 15.66
C ARG A 322 -16.29 -7.31 16.61
N TYR A 323 -15.07 -7.23 16.09
CA TYR A 323 -13.83 -7.45 16.89
C TYR A 323 -12.93 -6.21 17.00
N GLY A 324 -13.26 -5.12 16.33
CA GLY A 324 -12.45 -3.91 16.24
C GLY A 324 -12.59 -2.91 17.38
N GLN A 325 -13.08 -3.30 18.56
CA GLN A 325 -13.33 -2.37 19.68
C GLN A 325 -12.06 -1.62 20.14
N ARG A 326 -10.88 -2.23 19.97
CA ARG A 326 -9.57 -1.59 20.25
C ARG A 326 -9.08 -0.71 19.11
N HIS A 327 -9.66 -0.83 17.92
CA HIS A 327 -9.25 -0.18 16.68
C HIS A 327 -10.40 0.65 16.11
N LYS A 328 -10.79 1.70 16.85
CA LYS A 328 -11.96 2.53 16.52
C LYS A 328 -11.86 3.17 15.13
N GLU A 329 -10.65 3.55 14.71
CA GLU A 329 -10.39 4.06 13.37
C GLU A 329 -10.76 3.05 12.27
N LEU A 330 -10.49 1.75 12.47
CA LEU A 330 -10.91 0.70 11.53
C LEU A 330 -12.43 0.53 11.52
N GLN A 331 -13.09 0.64 12.68
CA GLN A 331 -14.55 0.59 12.74
C GLN A 331 -15.16 1.79 12.01
N MET A 332 -14.61 2.99 12.20
CA MET A 332 -15.04 4.20 11.51
C MET A 332 -14.88 4.06 9.99
N LEU A 333 -13.70 3.68 9.52
CA LEU A 333 -13.46 3.44 8.10
C LEU A 333 -14.41 2.40 7.52
N THR A 334 -14.73 1.35 8.30
CA THR A 334 -15.66 0.30 7.86
C THR A 334 -17.08 0.86 7.73
N ILE A 335 -17.49 1.70 8.69
CA ILE A 335 -18.77 2.38 8.66
C ILE A 335 -18.86 3.30 7.44
N ASP A 336 -17.84 4.12 7.16
CA ASP A 336 -17.79 4.98 5.97
C ASP A 336 -18.01 4.16 4.68
N VAL A 337 -17.34 3.01 4.57
CA VAL A 337 -17.49 2.11 3.42
C VAL A 337 -18.91 1.57 3.31
N LEU A 338 -19.51 1.14 4.43
CA LEU A 338 -20.89 0.64 4.45
C LEU A 338 -21.91 1.73 4.09
N THR A 339 -21.72 2.96 4.60
CA THR A 339 -22.54 4.13 4.25
C THR A 339 -22.47 4.42 2.76
N ALA A 340 -21.26 4.43 2.19
CA ALA A 340 -21.07 4.64 0.77
C ALA A 340 -21.68 3.51 -0.08
N LEU A 341 -21.52 2.25 0.33
CA LEU A 341 -22.16 1.12 -0.36
C LEU A 341 -23.69 1.23 -0.35
N ALA A 342 -24.27 1.70 0.75
CA ALA A 342 -25.71 1.88 0.89
C ALA A 342 -26.30 3.00 0.01
N LEU A 343 -25.48 3.74 -0.75
CA LEU A 343 -25.97 4.69 -1.77
C LEU A 343 -26.71 3.97 -2.91
N ASP A 344 -26.32 2.73 -3.24
CA ASP A 344 -26.93 1.95 -4.31
C ASP A 344 -27.64 0.71 -3.74
N ASP A 345 -28.71 0.27 -4.40
CA ASP A 345 -29.52 -0.86 -3.94
C ASP A 345 -28.72 -2.16 -3.81
N SER A 346 -27.76 -2.41 -4.72
CA SER A 346 -26.87 -3.57 -4.63
C SER A 346 -26.08 -3.63 -3.31
N GLY A 347 -25.62 -2.47 -2.81
CA GLY A 347 -24.93 -2.39 -1.53
C GLY A 347 -25.90 -2.56 -0.35
N LYS A 348 -27.08 -1.94 -0.43
CA LYS A 348 -28.14 -2.14 0.58
C LYS A 348 -28.48 -3.63 0.71
N GLU A 349 -28.74 -4.31 -0.40
CA GLU A 349 -29.06 -5.74 -0.46
C GLU A 349 -27.94 -6.61 0.13
N ALA A 350 -26.68 -6.36 -0.23
CA ALA A 350 -25.54 -7.12 0.28
C ALA A 350 -25.38 -6.97 1.81
N ILE A 351 -25.54 -5.75 2.32
CA ILE A 351 -25.46 -5.44 3.76
C ILE A 351 -26.61 -6.10 4.53
N MET A 352 -27.83 -5.96 4.02
CA MET A 352 -29.03 -6.54 4.63
C MET A 352 -29.03 -8.08 4.59
N GLY A 353 -28.58 -8.67 3.48
CA GLY A 353 -28.52 -10.13 3.30
C GLY A 353 -27.60 -10.80 4.31
N THR A 354 -26.57 -10.10 4.79
CA THR A 354 -25.69 -10.60 5.86
C THR A 354 -26.39 -10.56 7.23
N GLY A 355 -27.33 -9.63 7.45
CA GLY A 355 -28.16 -9.46 8.66
C GLY A 355 -27.41 -9.05 9.94
N GLY A 356 -26.20 -9.58 10.14
CA GLY A 356 -25.33 -9.30 11.28
C GLY A 356 -24.80 -7.86 11.31
N LEU A 357 -24.63 -7.22 10.15
CA LEU A 357 -24.16 -5.84 10.08
C LEU A 357 -25.17 -4.84 10.64
N VAL A 358 -26.46 -4.96 10.31
CA VAL A 358 -27.50 -4.08 10.85
C VAL A 358 -27.56 -4.17 12.38
N LYS A 359 -27.42 -5.40 12.93
CA LYS A 359 -27.31 -5.60 14.38
C LYS A 359 -26.08 -4.92 14.96
N LEU A 360 -24.92 -5.05 14.32
CA LEU A 360 -23.67 -4.46 14.79
C LEU A 360 -23.74 -2.92 14.75
N LEU A 361 -24.24 -2.33 13.66
CA LEU A 361 -24.43 -0.88 13.53
C LEU A 361 -25.37 -0.33 14.61
N LEU A 362 -26.52 -0.99 14.84
CA LEU A 362 -27.41 -0.61 15.95
C LEU A 362 -26.70 -0.68 17.30
N SER A 363 -25.96 -1.78 17.56
CA SER A 363 -25.23 -1.93 18.82
C SER A 363 -24.16 -0.87 19.01
N ILE A 364 -23.44 -0.50 17.94
CA ILE A 364 -22.43 0.56 17.97
C ILE A 364 -23.10 1.89 18.26
N PHE A 365 -24.17 2.25 17.52
CA PHE A 365 -24.90 3.49 17.76
C PHE A 365 -25.38 3.62 19.22
N ILE A 366 -25.96 2.56 19.77
CA ILE A 366 -26.52 2.58 21.12
C ILE A 366 -25.44 2.60 22.21
N SER A 367 -24.35 1.85 22.02
CA SER A 367 -23.27 1.72 23.02
C SER A 367 -22.16 2.75 22.89
N ALA A 368 -22.07 3.50 21.79
CA ALA A 368 -20.93 4.37 21.51
C ALA A 368 -20.80 5.50 22.55
N GLU A 369 -19.91 5.32 23.52
CA GLU A 369 -19.44 6.40 24.41
C GLU A 369 -18.84 7.55 23.59
N GLU A 370 -18.21 7.21 22.46
CA GLU A 370 -17.61 8.17 21.53
C GLU A 370 -18.62 8.63 20.47
N ARG A 371 -18.85 9.94 20.44
CA ARG A 371 -19.84 10.58 19.57
C ARG A 371 -19.61 10.30 18.09
N GLU A 372 -18.36 10.32 17.62
CA GLU A 372 -18.06 10.18 16.20
C GLU A 372 -18.43 8.78 15.67
N LEU A 373 -18.04 7.71 16.39
CA LEU A 373 -18.34 6.34 15.94
C LEU A 373 -19.84 6.06 15.96
N GLY A 374 -20.54 6.59 16.97
CA GLY A 374 -21.99 6.56 17.02
C GLY A 374 -22.62 7.28 15.82
N HIS A 375 -22.11 8.46 15.49
CA HIS A 375 -22.56 9.25 14.34
C HIS A 375 -22.38 8.49 13.02
N GLY A 376 -21.20 7.93 12.76
CA GLY A 376 -21.02 7.14 11.54
C GLY A 376 -22.04 5.99 11.46
N ALA A 377 -22.25 5.27 12.57
CA ALA A 377 -23.19 4.14 12.59
C ALA A 377 -24.65 4.58 12.34
N ASP A 378 -25.04 5.76 12.84
CA ASP A 378 -26.35 6.35 12.60
C ASP A 378 -26.54 6.70 11.12
N GLU A 379 -25.53 7.32 10.51
CA GLU A 379 -25.57 7.69 9.10
C GLU A 379 -25.68 6.45 8.20
N ALA A 380 -24.90 5.40 8.48
CA ALA A 380 -25.02 4.12 7.78
C ALA A 380 -26.44 3.53 7.87
N LEU A 381 -27.05 3.55 9.06
CA LEU A 381 -28.42 3.06 9.28
C LEU A 381 -29.46 3.91 8.54
N ALA A 382 -29.30 5.23 8.54
CA ALA A 382 -30.17 6.14 7.81
C ALA A 382 -30.09 5.89 6.30
N MET A 383 -28.89 5.72 5.75
CA MET A 383 -28.68 5.42 4.33
C MET A 383 -29.24 4.05 3.93
N LEU A 384 -29.14 3.04 4.81
CA LEU A 384 -29.78 1.74 4.58
C LEU A 384 -31.31 1.83 4.56
N ALA A 385 -31.91 2.68 5.39
CA ALA A 385 -33.36 2.88 5.45
C ALA A 385 -33.90 3.78 4.33
N LEU A 386 -33.09 4.71 3.84
CA LEU A 386 -33.48 5.74 2.89
C LEU A 386 -34.01 5.11 1.59
N GLU A 387 -35.28 5.41 1.28
CA GLU A 387 -35.98 4.94 0.07
C GLU A 387 -35.94 3.42 -0.12
N SER A 388 -35.83 2.66 0.99
CA SER A 388 -35.71 1.20 0.95
C SER A 388 -36.66 0.54 1.95
N GLU A 389 -37.75 -0.05 1.45
CA GLU A 389 -38.69 -0.81 2.27
C GLU A 389 -38.02 -2.05 2.90
N THR A 390 -37.16 -2.73 2.13
CA THR A 390 -36.36 -3.86 2.60
C THR A 390 -35.37 -3.43 3.69
N GLY A 391 -34.72 -2.28 3.53
CA GLY A 391 -33.84 -1.65 4.52
C GLY A 391 -34.57 -1.36 5.82
N CYS A 392 -35.72 -0.70 5.71
CA CYS A 392 -36.58 -0.42 6.85
C CYS A 392 -37.03 -1.70 7.57
N ALA A 393 -37.47 -2.71 6.81
CA ALA A 393 -37.87 -3.99 7.36
C ALA A 393 -36.72 -4.70 8.09
N ALA A 394 -35.50 -4.69 7.53
CA ALA A 394 -34.34 -5.31 8.16
C ALA A 394 -33.99 -4.65 9.50
N ILE A 395 -34.05 -3.32 9.57
CA ILE A 395 -33.82 -2.55 10.80
C ILE A 395 -34.95 -2.79 11.80
N LEU A 396 -36.21 -2.70 11.37
CA LEU A 396 -37.39 -2.84 12.24
C LEU A 396 -37.60 -4.25 12.77
N LYS A 397 -37.06 -5.29 12.12
CA LYS A 397 -37.06 -6.66 12.65
C LYS A 397 -36.23 -6.80 13.94
N ARG A 398 -35.26 -5.91 14.18
CA ARG A 398 -34.39 -5.94 15.36
C ARG A 398 -35.15 -5.51 16.62
N ALA A 399 -34.97 -6.23 17.72
CA ALA A 399 -35.56 -5.85 19.01
C ALA A 399 -34.98 -4.53 19.54
N ASP A 400 -33.68 -4.34 19.31
CA ASP A 400 -32.88 -3.22 19.75
C ASP A 400 -33.33 -1.87 19.13
N VAL A 401 -34.19 -1.89 18.09
CA VAL A 401 -34.70 -0.68 17.43
C VAL A 401 -35.46 0.22 18.41
N LEU A 402 -36.09 -0.34 19.45
CA LEU A 402 -36.78 0.45 20.46
C LEU A 402 -35.81 1.32 21.28
N GLN A 403 -34.53 0.97 21.30
CA GLN A 403 -33.51 1.78 21.97
C GLN A 403 -33.17 3.08 21.20
N LEU A 404 -33.51 3.17 19.90
CA LEU A 404 -33.49 4.45 19.17
C LEU A 404 -34.53 5.42 19.74
N VAL A 405 -35.67 4.92 20.20
CA VAL A 405 -36.69 5.74 20.84
C VAL A 405 -36.19 6.29 22.18
N SER A 406 -35.50 5.47 22.99
CA SER A 406 -34.86 5.99 24.21
C SER A 406 -33.74 6.98 23.88
N ALA A 407 -32.94 6.75 22.83
CA ALA A 407 -31.90 7.70 22.43
C ALA A 407 -32.47 9.06 21.99
N LEU A 408 -33.67 9.08 21.42
CA LEU A 408 -34.40 10.31 21.07
C LEU A 408 -34.89 11.09 22.30
N LEU A 409 -35.29 10.38 23.37
CA LEU A 409 -35.82 11.01 24.59
C LEU A 409 -34.70 11.45 25.53
N ASP A 410 -33.77 10.54 25.80
CA ASP A 410 -32.79 10.65 26.89
C ASP A 410 -31.36 11.00 26.39
N GLY A 411 -31.16 11.10 25.07
CA GLY A 411 -29.86 11.43 24.47
C GLY A 411 -29.48 12.91 24.63
N ASP A 412 -28.19 13.19 24.38
CA ASP A 412 -27.73 14.56 24.12
C ASP A 412 -28.24 15.06 22.75
N ASP A 413 -28.14 16.36 22.48
CA ASP A 413 -28.73 16.95 21.26
C ASP A 413 -28.22 16.29 19.97
N ALA A 414 -26.96 15.87 19.94
CA ALA A 414 -26.38 15.12 18.82
C ALA A 414 -27.04 13.75 18.67
N ARG A 415 -27.06 12.91 19.73
CA ARG A 415 -27.71 11.59 19.67
C ARG A 415 -29.20 11.68 19.34
N ARG A 416 -29.89 12.70 19.83
CA ARG A 416 -31.30 12.95 19.51
C ARG A 416 -31.50 13.22 18.01
N LEU A 417 -30.67 14.09 17.42
CA LEU A 417 -30.71 14.38 15.98
C LEU A 417 -30.45 13.12 15.14
N HIS A 418 -29.46 12.33 15.53
CA HIS A 418 -29.09 11.10 14.84
C HIS A 418 -30.21 10.05 14.91
N ALA A 419 -30.77 9.82 16.11
CA ALA A 419 -31.92 8.93 16.29
C ALA A 419 -33.14 9.41 15.49
N ALA A 420 -33.41 10.72 15.51
CA ALA A 420 -34.47 11.35 14.73
C ALA A 420 -34.36 11.06 13.23
N ARG A 421 -33.16 11.17 12.65
CA ARG A 421 -32.90 10.93 11.22
C ARG A 421 -33.17 9.48 10.80
N VAL A 422 -32.73 8.51 11.59
CA VAL A 422 -33.00 7.09 11.32
C VAL A 422 -34.50 6.80 11.45
N LEU A 423 -35.13 7.24 12.54
CA LEU A 423 -36.56 7.03 12.80
C LEU A 423 -37.45 7.69 11.73
N TRP A 424 -37.06 8.86 11.23
CA TRP A 424 -37.74 9.52 10.11
C TRP A 424 -37.72 8.65 8.86
N SER A 425 -36.54 8.15 8.49
CA SER A 425 -36.36 7.29 7.31
C SER A 425 -37.18 6.00 7.42
N LEU A 426 -37.21 5.39 8.62
CA LEU A 426 -38.07 4.24 8.91
C LEU A 426 -39.54 4.58 8.76
N CYS A 427 -40.03 5.70 9.32
CA CYS A 427 -41.43 6.10 9.20
C CYS A 427 -41.85 6.39 7.74
N ALA A 428 -40.94 6.93 6.93
CA ALA A 428 -41.23 7.32 5.56
C ALA A 428 -41.36 6.13 4.59
N CYS A 429 -40.55 5.07 4.78
CA CYS A 429 -40.39 4.01 3.78
C CYS A 429 -40.86 2.62 4.26
N SER A 430 -41.44 2.50 5.45
CA SER A 430 -41.87 1.19 5.98
C SER A 430 -43.23 0.74 5.46
N GLY A 431 -43.32 -0.56 5.15
CA GLY A 431 -44.57 -1.23 4.82
C GLY A 431 -45.60 -1.27 5.96
N PRO A 432 -46.89 -1.54 5.64
CA PRO A 432 -47.99 -1.50 6.61
C PRO A 432 -47.85 -2.50 7.77
N GLU A 433 -47.07 -3.57 7.57
CA GLU A 433 -46.81 -4.61 8.57
C GLU A 433 -46.14 -4.08 9.84
N TYR A 434 -45.36 -2.99 9.72
CA TYR A 434 -44.61 -2.43 10.85
C TYR A 434 -45.34 -1.28 11.55
N ARG A 435 -46.60 -0.98 11.19
CA ARG A 435 -47.37 0.14 11.79
C ARG A 435 -47.41 0.09 13.30
N GLU A 436 -47.64 -1.07 13.92
CA GLU A 436 -47.72 -1.15 15.39
C GLU A 436 -46.37 -0.87 16.04
N ARG A 437 -45.27 -1.33 15.43
CA ARG A 437 -43.91 -1.09 15.93
C ARG A 437 -43.52 0.38 15.79
N LEU A 438 -43.92 1.00 14.67
CA LEU A 438 -43.72 2.42 14.41
C LEU A 438 -44.70 3.32 15.16
N ARG A 439 -45.84 2.82 15.65
CA ARG A 439 -46.85 3.62 16.34
C ARG A 439 -46.27 4.38 17.55
N VAL A 440 -45.33 3.78 18.26
CA VAL A 440 -44.59 4.41 19.36
C VAL A 440 -43.72 5.55 18.83
N VAL A 441 -43.05 5.34 17.69
CA VAL A 441 -42.23 6.35 16.99
C VAL A 441 -43.10 7.48 16.44
N THR A 442 -44.23 7.18 15.81
CA THR A 442 -45.15 8.18 15.22
C THR A 442 -45.77 9.07 16.30
N LYS A 443 -45.99 8.57 17.51
CA LYS A 443 -46.41 9.41 18.65
C LYS A 443 -45.34 10.42 19.07
N LEU A 444 -44.07 10.13 18.80
CA LEU A 444 -42.92 10.99 19.09
C LEU A 444 -42.49 11.84 17.90
N LEU A 445 -43.16 11.69 16.74
CA LEU A 445 -42.89 12.47 15.52
C LEU A 445 -42.91 14.00 15.75
N PRO A 446 -43.78 14.58 16.61
CA PRO A 446 -43.72 16.01 16.91
C PRO A 446 -42.40 16.42 17.59
N VAL A 447 -41.85 15.55 18.45
CA VAL A 447 -40.55 15.77 19.11
C VAL A 447 -39.42 15.72 18.07
N VAL A 448 -39.47 14.77 17.14
CA VAL A 448 -38.52 14.64 16.01
C VAL A 448 -38.55 15.88 15.11
N LEU A 449 -39.74 16.37 14.75
CA LEU A 449 -39.93 17.57 13.92
C LEU A 449 -39.42 18.83 14.63
N GLY A 450 -39.68 18.97 15.92
CA GLY A 450 -39.17 20.10 16.71
C GLY A 450 -37.64 20.13 16.77
N ILE A 451 -36.99 18.97 16.98
CA ILE A 451 -35.53 18.88 17.05
C ILE A 451 -34.88 19.21 15.70
N THR A 452 -35.43 18.70 14.59
CA THR A 452 -34.89 18.96 13.24
C THR A 452 -35.11 20.39 12.76
N GLN A 453 -36.18 21.07 13.21
CA GLN A 453 -36.41 22.49 12.89
C GLN A 453 -35.51 23.44 13.69
N CYS A 454 -35.06 23.09 14.89
CA CYS A 454 -34.12 23.90 15.68
C CYS A 454 -32.68 23.89 15.15
N LEU A 455 -32.37 23.07 14.14
CA LEU A 455 -31.03 22.89 13.58
C LEU A 455 -30.86 23.48 12.17
N LYS A 456 -31.87 24.19 11.66
CA LYS A 456 -31.74 25.17 10.56
C LYS A 456 -31.62 26.56 11.14
#